data_AF-A0A938TGW1-F1
#
_entry.id   AF-A0A938TGW1-F1
#
_cell.length_a   1.000
_cell.length_b   1.000
_cell.length_c   1.000
_cell.angle_alpha   90.00
_cell.angle_beta   90.00
_cell.angle_gamma   90.00
#
_symmetry.space_group_name_H-M   'P 1'
#
loop_
_entity.id
_entity.type
_entity.pdbx_description
1 polymer ?
#
loop_
_entity_poly.entity_id
_entity_poly.type
_entity_poly.pdbx_seq_one_letter_code
_entity_poly.pdbx_strand_id
1 'polypeptide(L)'
;MNYELDEFEEKYDSLEKVEDAENKVEERLWDKLERVGKKINFAKDVKALYKYMRDKYVPWYRKSIVVGALIYFISPIDTIPDLAPLVGYLDDLGVITAVMKFLGSELIPYYDN
;
A
#
# COMPACT_ATOMS: atom_id res chain seq x y z
N MET A 1 -11.25 -39.60 5.51
CA MET A 1 -9.90 -39.24 5.02
C MET A 1 -10.01 -38.00 4.13
N ASN A 2 -10.75 -36.96 4.57
CA ASN A 2 -11.06 -35.76 3.77
C ASN A 2 -10.52 -34.46 4.41
N TYR A 3 -10.14 -34.50 5.69
CA TYR A 3 -9.67 -33.31 6.41
C TYR A 3 -8.42 -32.66 5.80
N GLU A 4 -7.48 -33.44 5.27
CA GLU A 4 -6.26 -32.90 4.64
C GLU A 4 -6.53 -32.22 3.29
N LEU A 5 -7.60 -32.60 2.58
CA LEU A 5 -7.97 -31.99 1.30
C LEU A 5 -8.75 -30.69 1.52
N ASP A 6 -9.65 -30.68 2.50
CA ASP A 6 -10.45 -29.50 2.84
C ASP A 6 -9.55 -28.35 3.37
N GLU A 7 -8.57 -28.68 4.22
CA GLU A 7 -7.60 -27.69 4.76
C GLU A 7 -6.64 -27.17 3.68
N PHE A 8 -6.35 -27.98 2.66
CA PHE A 8 -5.52 -27.58 1.53
C PHE A 8 -6.26 -26.67 0.55
N GLU A 9 -7.53 -26.97 0.22
CA GLU A 9 -8.38 -26.11 -0.62
C GLU A 9 -8.62 -24.75 0.04
N GLU A 10 -8.94 -24.72 1.33
CA GLU A 10 -9.19 -23.48 2.07
C GLU A 10 -7.94 -22.58 2.10
N LYS A 11 -6.75 -23.19 2.24
CA LYS A 11 -5.48 -22.47 2.14
C LYS A 11 -5.23 -21.92 0.73
N TYR A 12 -5.53 -22.68 -0.31
CA TYR A 12 -5.35 -22.24 -1.70
C TYR A 12 -6.27 -21.07 -2.07
N ASP A 13 -7.55 -21.16 -1.69
CA ASP A 13 -8.55 -20.10 -1.86
C ASP A 13 -8.15 -18.83 -1.07
N SER A 14 -7.54 -18.99 0.11
CA SER A 14 -7.00 -17.85 0.87
C SER A 14 -5.82 -17.15 0.19
N LEU A 15 -4.94 -17.89 -0.49
CA LEU A 15 -3.79 -17.34 -1.20
C LEU A 15 -4.23 -16.60 -2.47
N GLU A 16 -5.18 -17.16 -3.22
CA GLU A 16 -5.75 -16.52 -4.42
C GLU A 16 -6.46 -15.21 -4.06
N LYS A 17 -7.22 -15.18 -2.96
CA LYS A 17 -7.85 -13.94 -2.45
C LYS A 17 -6.84 -12.87 -2.03
N VAL A 18 -5.70 -13.28 -1.47
CA VAL A 18 -4.62 -12.35 -1.09
C VAL A 18 -3.95 -11.79 -2.35
N GLU A 19 -3.65 -12.63 -3.34
CA GLU A 19 -3.05 -12.21 -4.60
C GLU A 19 -3.96 -11.26 -5.39
N ASP A 20 -5.26 -11.55 -5.45
CA ASP A 20 -6.27 -10.65 -6.04
C ASP A 20 -6.40 -9.31 -5.31
N ALA A 21 -6.31 -9.33 -3.98
CA ALA A 21 -6.31 -8.11 -3.19
C ALA A 21 -5.04 -7.29 -3.42
N GLU A 22 -3.87 -7.94 -3.49
CA GLU A 22 -2.59 -7.31 -3.82
C GLU A 22 -2.63 -6.65 -5.21
N ASN A 23 -3.14 -7.36 -6.22
CA ASN A 23 -3.25 -6.84 -7.59
C ASN A 23 -4.19 -5.63 -7.68
N LYS A 24 -5.36 -5.67 -7.01
CA LYS A 24 -6.29 -4.53 -6.97
C LYS A 24 -5.73 -3.31 -6.24
N VAL A 25 -4.95 -3.55 -5.17
CA VAL A 25 -4.24 -2.48 -4.45
C VAL A 25 -3.19 -1.87 -5.37
N GLU A 26 -2.42 -2.70 -6.08
CA GLU A 26 -1.40 -2.25 -7.02
C GLU A 26 -1.99 -1.41 -8.16
N GLU A 27 -3.07 -1.86 -8.81
CA GLU A 27 -3.73 -1.11 -9.89
C GLU A 27 -4.20 0.29 -9.42
N ARG A 28 -4.90 0.36 -8.27
CA ARG A 28 -5.40 1.63 -7.74
C ARG A 28 -4.29 2.56 -7.27
N LEU A 29 -3.19 2.00 -6.79
CA LEU A 29 -1.98 2.76 -6.45
C LEU A 29 -1.43 3.45 -7.70
N TRP A 30 -1.27 2.71 -8.80
CA TRP A 30 -0.78 3.26 -10.07
C TRP A 30 -1.73 4.32 -10.65
N ASP A 31 -3.05 4.09 -10.60
CA ASP A 31 -4.05 5.07 -11.05
C ASP A 31 -3.99 6.39 -10.23
N LYS A 32 -3.89 6.30 -8.90
CA LYS A 32 -3.74 7.48 -8.03
C LYS A 32 -2.38 8.15 -8.25
N LEU A 33 -1.30 7.37 -8.43
CA LEU A 33 0.04 7.87 -8.74
C LEU A 33 0.06 8.66 -10.04
N GLU A 34 -0.58 8.17 -11.11
CA GLU A 34 -0.64 8.88 -12.39
C GLU A 34 -1.43 10.19 -12.28
N ARG A 35 -2.50 10.22 -11.47
CA ARG A 35 -3.29 11.42 -11.20
C ARG A 35 -2.53 12.46 -10.38
N VAL A 36 -1.70 12.03 -9.42
CA VAL A 36 -0.85 12.90 -8.57
C VAL A 36 0.49 13.23 -9.27
N GLY A 37 0.90 12.42 -10.25
CA GLY A 37 2.23 12.27 -10.85
C GLY A 37 2.78 13.45 -11.65
N LYS A 38 2.17 14.63 -11.61
CA LYS A 38 2.83 15.86 -12.10
C LYS A 38 4.07 16.27 -11.28
N LYS A 39 4.41 15.54 -10.21
CA LYS A 39 5.66 15.68 -9.44
C LYS A 39 6.47 14.39 -9.46
N ILE A 40 7.58 14.41 -10.22
CA ILE A 40 8.51 13.30 -10.52
C ILE A 40 9.05 12.54 -9.28
N ASN A 41 9.03 13.15 -8.08
CA ASN A 41 9.53 12.51 -6.86
C ASN A 41 8.58 11.45 -6.30
N PHE A 42 7.27 11.62 -6.43
CA PHE A 42 6.29 10.75 -5.78
C PHE A 42 6.33 9.30 -6.27
N ALA A 43 6.55 9.10 -7.58
CA ALA A 43 6.70 7.77 -8.16
C ALA A 43 7.94 7.02 -7.63
N LYS A 44 9.03 7.74 -7.35
CA LYS A 44 10.23 7.15 -6.73
C LYS A 44 9.95 6.72 -5.30
N ASP A 45 9.24 7.55 -4.56
CA ASP A 45 8.92 7.29 -3.16
C ASP A 45 8.01 6.06 -3.00
N VAL A 46 7.02 5.91 -3.88
CA VAL A 46 6.15 4.72 -3.88
C VAL A 46 6.91 3.46 -4.30
N LYS A 47 7.83 3.55 -5.26
CA LYS A 47 8.70 2.43 -5.62
C LYS A 47 9.59 1.99 -4.46
N ALA A 48 10.12 2.93 -3.68
CA ALA A 48 10.91 2.64 -2.48
C ALA A 48 10.06 1.95 -1.39
N LEU A 49 8.83 2.43 -1.15
CA LEU A 49 7.87 1.79 -0.22
C LEU A 49 7.52 0.36 -0.66
N TYR A 50 7.33 0.13 -1.95
CA TYR A 50 7.06 -1.21 -2.48
C TYR A 50 8.24 -2.18 -2.26
N LYS A 51 9.47 -1.73 -2.55
CA LYS A 51 10.68 -2.54 -2.26
C LYS A 51 10.82 -2.82 -0.76
N TYR A 52 10.60 -1.81 0.09
CA TYR A 52 10.66 -1.92 1.55
C TYR A 52 9.65 -2.95 2.09
N MET A 53 8.43 -2.98 1.55
CA MET A 53 7.42 -3.97 1.91
C MET A 53 7.82 -5.41 1.54
N ARG A 54 8.53 -5.59 0.42
CA ARG A 54 9.02 -6.90 -0.04
C ARG A 54 10.30 -7.37 0.64
N ASP A 55 11.01 -6.50 1.34
CA ASP A 55 12.25 -6.91 2.02
C ASP A 55 11.96 -7.82 3.22
N LYS A 56 12.50 -9.04 3.19
CA LYS A 56 12.33 -10.07 4.25
C LYS A 56 12.99 -9.71 5.58
N TYR A 57 13.94 -8.77 5.59
CA TYR A 57 14.64 -8.30 6.79
C TYR A 57 13.89 -7.18 7.50
N VAL A 58 12.88 -6.58 6.86
CA VAL A 58 12.00 -5.61 7.49
C VAL A 58 11.00 -6.32 8.40
N PRO A 59 10.90 -5.97 9.70
CA PRO A 59 9.93 -6.56 10.61
C PRO A 59 8.49 -6.34 10.14
N TRP A 60 7.63 -7.35 10.33
CA TRP A 60 6.24 -7.32 9.86
C TRP A 60 5.45 -6.09 10.34
N TYR A 61 5.65 -5.65 11.60
CA TYR A 61 4.94 -4.50 12.16
C TYR A 61 5.32 -3.18 11.47
N ARG A 62 6.54 -3.08 10.92
CA ARG A 62 6.96 -1.92 10.11
C ARG A 62 6.30 -1.94 8.73
N LYS A 63 6.20 -3.12 8.11
CA LYS A 63 5.47 -3.31 6.86
C LYS A 63 3.99 -2.96 7.02
N SER A 64 3.38 -3.33 8.15
CA SER A 64 1.98 -3.00 8.46
C SER A 64 1.72 -1.49 8.50
N ILE A 65 2.68 -0.66 8.89
CA ILE A 65 2.55 0.81 8.86
C ILE A 65 2.48 1.31 7.41
N VAL A 66 3.33 0.78 6.53
CA VAL A 66 3.31 1.10 5.10
C VAL A 66 2.02 0.62 4.45
N VAL A 67 1.61 -0.62 4.73
CA VAL A 67 0.35 -1.19 4.23
C VAL A 67 -0.85 -0.38 4.71
N GLY A 68 -0.89 0.01 5.98
CA GLY A 68 -1.96 0.85 6.53
C GLY A 68 -2.03 2.22 5.85
N ALA A 69 -0.87 2.83 5.59
CA ALA A 69 -0.79 4.11 4.87
C ALA A 69 -1.21 3.99 3.40
N LEU A 70 -0.83 2.91 2.72
CA LEU A 70 -1.23 2.64 1.34
C LEU A 70 -2.71 2.30 1.24
N ILE A 71 -3.24 1.50 2.16
CA ILE A 71 -4.69 1.24 2.26
C ILE A 71 -5.43 2.55 2.48
N TYR A 72 -5.00 3.39 3.41
CA TYR A 72 -5.61 4.71 3.61
C TYR A 72 -5.57 5.55 2.32
N PHE A 73 -4.40 5.61 1.68
CA PHE A 73 -4.20 6.33 0.42
C PHE A 73 -4.98 5.75 -0.76
N ILE A 74 -5.27 4.46 -0.82
CA ILE A 74 -5.94 3.78 -1.96
C ILE A 74 -7.43 3.58 -1.70
N SER A 75 -7.82 3.47 -0.43
CA SER A 75 -9.15 3.09 -0.02
C SER A 75 -10.17 4.13 -0.48
N PRO A 76 -11.21 3.70 -1.22
CA PRO A 76 -12.37 4.54 -1.49
C PRO A 76 -13.29 4.69 -0.26
N ILE A 77 -12.96 4.10 0.90
CA ILE A 77 -13.81 4.09 2.11
C ILE A 77 -13.82 5.44 2.85
N ASP A 78 -12.81 6.30 2.68
CA ASP A 78 -12.91 7.67 3.25
C ASP A 78 -13.81 8.60 2.40
N THR A 79 -14.46 8.03 1.39
CA THR A 79 -15.71 8.58 0.87
C THR A 79 -16.84 8.14 1.79
N ILE A 80 -16.84 8.64 3.03
CA ILE A 80 -18.12 8.90 3.70
C ILE A 80 -18.84 9.86 2.74
N PRO A 81 -19.89 9.41 2.04
CA PRO A 81 -20.57 10.24 1.07
C PRO A 81 -21.40 11.21 1.88
N ASP A 82 -20.83 12.36 2.20
CA ASP A 82 -21.46 13.67 2.33
C ASP A 82 -20.46 14.66 2.98
N LEU A 83 -20.23 15.80 2.31
CA LEU A 83 -19.71 17.09 2.85
C LEU A 83 -18.29 17.60 2.57
N ALA A 84 -17.36 16.90 1.90
CA ALA A 84 -16.04 17.50 1.64
C ALA A 84 -15.43 17.30 0.24
N PRO A 85 -16.07 17.76 -0.86
CA PRO A 85 -15.51 17.61 -2.21
C PRO A 85 -14.17 18.35 -2.45
N LEU A 86 -13.70 19.18 -1.49
CA LEU A 86 -12.52 20.03 -1.66
C LEU A 86 -11.36 19.78 -0.66
N VAL A 87 -11.56 18.97 0.38
CA VAL A 87 -10.58 18.84 1.50
C VAL A 87 -9.83 17.49 1.49
N GLY A 88 -10.41 16.44 0.90
CA GLY A 88 -9.87 15.06 1.01
C GLY A 88 -8.48 14.81 0.40
N TYR A 89 -8.04 15.60 -0.59
CA TYR A 89 -6.74 15.36 -1.24
C TYR A 89 -5.52 15.79 -0.40
N LEU A 90 -5.71 16.70 0.56
CA LEU A 90 -4.62 17.20 1.41
C LEU A 90 -4.30 16.26 2.57
N ASP A 91 -5.31 15.53 3.07
CA ASP A 91 -5.14 14.58 4.18
C ASP A 91 -4.39 13.31 3.71
N ASP A 92 -4.75 12.77 2.54
CA ASP A 92 -4.08 11.64 1.89
C ASP A 92 -2.58 11.88 1.63
N LEU A 93 -2.23 13.08 1.14
CA LEU A 93 -0.82 13.46 0.93
C LEU A 93 -0.08 13.68 2.25
N GLY A 94 -0.78 14.17 3.29
CA GLY A 94 -0.24 14.33 4.62
C GLY A 94 0.18 13.01 5.23
N VAL A 95 -0.68 11.98 5.14
CA VAL A 95 -0.41 10.63 5.66
C VAL A 95 0.78 9.99 4.95
N ILE A 96 0.82 10.05 3.62
CA ILE A 96 1.95 9.50 2.85
C ILE A 96 3.26 10.24 3.17
N THR A 97 3.23 11.57 3.26
CA THR A 97 4.39 12.39 3.63
C THR A 97 4.87 12.08 5.06
N ALA A 98 3.94 11.87 6.00
CA ALA A 98 4.27 11.53 7.38
C ALA A 98 4.95 10.17 7.48
N VAL A 99 4.47 9.18 6.71
CA VAL A 99 5.05 7.83 6.66
C VAL A 99 6.43 7.86 6.01
N MET A 100 6.59 8.61 4.91
CA MET A 100 7.91 8.82 4.29
C MET A 100 8.89 9.50 5.24
N LYS A 101 8.44 10.45 6.07
CA LYS A 101 9.28 11.09 7.07
C LYS A 101 9.61 10.16 8.24
N PHE A 102 8.65 9.35 8.67
CA PHE A 102 8.80 8.39 9.77
C PHE A 102 9.75 7.24 9.41
N LEU A 103 9.64 6.73 8.18
CA LEU A 103 10.47 5.64 7.67
C LEU A 103 11.66 6.15 6.84
N GLY A 104 11.88 7.46 6.77
CA GLY A 104 12.83 8.07 5.82
C GLY A 104 14.22 7.48 5.89
N SER A 105 14.77 7.28 7.10
CA SER A 105 16.08 6.64 7.29
C SER A 105 16.13 5.18 6.85
N GLU A 106 14.99 4.48 6.93
CA GLU A 106 14.88 3.08 6.54
C GLU A 106 14.60 2.94 5.03
N LEU A 107 14.04 3.97 4.38
CA LEU A 107 13.73 3.97 2.95
C LEU A 107 14.93 4.35 2.07
N ILE A 108 15.95 5.05 2.61
CA ILE A 108 17.17 5.46 1.89
C ILE A 108 17.77 4.33 1.02
N PRO A 109 17.98 3.09 1.53
CA PRO A 109 18.56 2.00 0.73
C PRO A 109 17.69 1.53 -0.44
N TYR A 110 16.41 1.91 -0.48
CA TYR A 110 15.44 1.47 -1.48
C TYR A 110 15.22 2.52 -2.58
N TYR A 111 15.69 3.76 -2.37
CA TYR A 111 15.68 4.83 -3.37
C TYR A 111 16.76 4.66 -4.44
N ASP A 112 17.87 4.03 -4.08
CA ASP A 112 18.97 3.77 -4.99
C ASP A 112 18.72 2.50 -5.81
N ASN A 113 19.09 2.59 -7.10
CA ASN A 113 19.24 1.49 -8.04
C ASN A 113 20.72 1.35 -8.33
#